data_AF-A0A542DF51-F1
#
_entry.id   AF-A0A542DF51-F1
#
_cell.length_a   1.000
_cell.length_b   1.000
_cell.length_c   1.000
_cell.angle_alpha   90.00
_cell.angle_beta   90.00
_cell.angle_gamma   90.00
#
_symmetry.space_group_name_H-M   'P 1'
#
loop_
_entity.id
_entity.type
_entity.pdbx_description
1 polymer ?
#
loop_
_entity_poly.entity_id
_entity_poly.type
_entity_poly.pdbx_seq_one_letter_code
_entity_poly.pdbx_strand_id
1 'polypeptide(L)'
;MPQMTHHTGILPEWLRVAWIVALCVVALLHTGHMWAMNGRRRYWHAGHVLMALGMVYMYLPHRVQPVPAALAMALFGTATVLAVVVALVLWSRDRTVDLLWLLIAVEMSVMAYMFVPAAAQVVAIRYGLAAYLAGVGALWVLGRWDRHYLAGPGAALESTRRASPALRLSLATMAAGMSYMLVFA
;
A
#
# COMPACT_ATOMS: atom_id res chain seq x y z
N MET A 1 -21.61 3.43 38.44
CA MET A 1 -20.14 3.49 38.46
C MET A 1 -19.66 3.73 37.04
N PRO A 2 -19.08 4.90 36.72
CA PRO A 2 -18.63 5.18 35.36
C PRO A 2 -17.31 4.42 35.11
N GLN A 3 -17.37 3.34 34.34
CA GLN A 3 -16.18 2.72 33.77
C GLN A 3 -15.69 3.58 32.59
N MET A 4 -14.86 4.57 32.90
CA MET A 4 -14.00 5.24 31.91
C MET A 4 -12.65 4.52 31.87
N THR A 5 -12.57 3.36 31.21
CA THR A 5 -11.29 2.77 30.81
C THR A 5 -11.44 1.91 29.57
N HIS A 6 -11.31 2.53 28.40
CA HIS A 6 -10.74 1.85 27.22
C HIS A 6 -9.67 2.76 26.60
N HIS A 7 -8.57 2.94 27.35
CA HIS A 7 -7.30 3.41 26.79
C HIS A 7 -6.66 2.28 25.97
N THR A 8 -7.23 2.04 24.79
CA THR A 8 -6.51 1.51 23.61
C THR A 8 -6.64 2.51 22.45
N GLY A 9 -6.90 3.77 22.80
CA GLY A 9 -7.35 4.85 21.94
C GLY A 9 -6.21 5.74 21.47
N ILE A 10 -5.73 5.48 20.26
CA ILE A 10 -5.05 6.50 19.46
C ILE A 10 -5.94 6.95 18.29
N LEU A 11 -6.82 6.06 17.80
CA LEU A 11 -7.78 6.38 16.73
C LEU A 11 -9.21 6.52 17.27
N PRO A 12 -9.88 7.68 17.10
CA PRO A 12 -11.32 7.79 17.27
C PRO A 12 -12.06 6.75 16.42
N GLU A 13 -13.12 6.15 16.94
CA GLU A 13 -13.86 5.09 16.24
C GLU A 13 -14.38 5.54 14.88
N TRP A 14 -14.90 6.77 14.79
CA TRP A 14 -15.37 7.36 13.53
C TRP A 14 -14.26 7.43 12.47
N LEU A 15 -13.03 7.73 12.88
CA LEU A 15 -11.89 7.83 11.97
C LEU A 15 -11.49 6.43 11.47
N ARG A 16 -11.65 5.40 12.30
CA ARG A 16 -11.44 3.99 11.92
C ARG A 16 -12.40 3.58 10.82
N VAL A 17 -13.68 3.87 11.01
CA VAL A 17 -14.73 3.58 10.04
C VAL A 17 -14.47 4.34 8.74
N ALA A 18 -14.09 5.62 8.83
CA ALA A 18 -13.73 6.42 7.66
C ALA A 18 -12.57 5.79 6.86
N TRP A 19 -11.51 5.34 7.53
CA TRP A 19 -10.39 4.65 6.87
C TRP A 19 -10.81 3.33 6.22
N ILE A 20 -11.62 2.51 6.91
CA ILE A 20 -12.13 1.26 6.35
C ILE A 20 -12.94 1.52 5.08
N VAL A 21 -13.86 2.48 5.11
CA VAL A 21 -14.68 2.84 3.94
C VAL A 21 -13.81 3.34 2.79
N ALA A 22 -12.86 4.24 3.07
CA ALA A 22 -11.94 4.76 2.06
C ALA A 22 -11.12 3.63 1.40
N LEU A 23 -10.58 2.71 2.20
CA LEU A 23 -9.79 1.58 1.70
C LEU A 23 -10.62 0.56 0.94
N CYS A 24 -11.88 0.34 1.31
CA CYS A 24 -12.81 -0.48 0.52
C CYS A 24 -13.07 0.14 -0.85
N VAL A 25 -13.28 1.46 -0.93
CA VAL A 25 -13.42 2.17 -2.21
C VAL A 25 -12.15 2.03 -3.05
N VAL A 26 -10.98 2.21 -2.44
CA VAL A 26 -9.68 1.99 -3.09
C VAL A 26 -9.56 0.57 -3.65
N ALA A 27 -9.89 -0.46 -2.85
CA ALA A 27 -9.84 -1.85 -3.28
C ALA A 27 -10.76 -2.11 -4.49
N LEU A 28 -11.98 -1.55 -4.48
CA LEU A 28 -12.92 -1.67 -5.60
C LEU A 28 -12.39 -0.98 -6.86
N LEU A 29 -11.84 0.24 -6.75
CA LEU A 29 -11.26 0.97 -7.87
C LEU A 29 -10.09 0.19 -8.50
N HIS A 30 -9.18 -0.32 -7.67
CA HIS A 30 -8.04 -1.12 -8.16
C HIS A 30 -8.47 -2.47 -8.73
N THR A 31 -9.54 -3.08 -8.21
CA THR A 31 -10.13 -4.30 -8.78
C THR A 31 -10.72 -4.01 -10.17
N GLY A 32 -11.42 -2.88 -10.33
CA GLY A 32 -11.91 -2.42 -11.63
C GLY A 32 -10.78 -2.22 -12.64
N HIS A 33 -9.68 -1.56 -12.24
CA HIS A 33 -8.49 -1.43 -13.09
C HIS A 33 -7.84 -2.78 -13.40
N MET A 34 -7.80 -3.71 -12.43
CA MET A 34 -7.28 -5.06 -12.64
C MET A 34 -8.09 -5.84 -13.69
N TRP A 35 -9.41 -5.63 -13.77
CA TRP A 35 -10.25 -6.25 -14.81
C TRP A 35 -10.13 -5.55 -16.17
N ALA A 36 -9.94 -4.23 -16.19
CA ALA A 36 -9.85 -3.46 -17.44
C ALA A 36 -8.47 -3.53 -18.10
N MET A 37 -7.40 -3.80 -17.34
CA MET A 37 -6.03 -3.76 -17.82
C MET A 37 -5.42 -5.16 -18.00
N ASN A 38 -4.45 -5.25 -18.92
CA ASN A 38 -3.71 -6.47 -19.19
C ASN A 38 -2.22 -6.34 -18.84
N GLY A 39 -1.53 -7.47 -18.70
CA GLY A 39 -0.08 -7.52 -18.52
C GLY A 39 0.40 -6.99 -17.16
N ARG A 40 1.57 -6.33 -17.15
CA ARG A 40 2.27 -5.89 -15.92
C ARG A 40 1.40 -5.00 -15.01
N ARG A 41 0.62 -4.09 -15.60
CA ARG A 41 -0.25 -3.16 -14.85
C ARG A 41 -1.37 -3.87 -14.08
N ARG A 42 -1.91 -4.98 -14.62
CA ARG A 42 -2.91 -5.80 -13.94
C ARG A 42 -2.38 -6.33 -12.61
N TYR A 43 -1.18 -6.91 -12.63
CA TYR A 43 -0.56 -7.48 -11.43
C TYR A 43 -0.12 -6.41 -10.44
N TRP A 44 0.33 -5.24 -10.92
CA TRP A 44 0.59 -4.09 -10.07
C TRP A 44 -0.67 -3.64 -9.30
N HIS A 45 -1.81 -3.54 -9.99
CA HIS A 45 -3.09 -3.26 -9.32
C HIS A 45 -3.55 -4.37 -8.37
N ALA A 46 -3.30 -5.65 -8.70
CA ALA A 46 -3.59 -6.76 -7.80
C ALA A 46 -2.83 -6.62 -6.47
N GLY A 47 -1.57 -6.18 -6.50
CA GLY A 47 -0.82 -5.86 -5.29
C GLY A 47 -1.46 -4.75 -4.47
N HIS A 48 -1.95 -3.67 -5.10
CA HIS A 48 -2.68 -2.62 -4.37
C HIS A 48 -4.01 -3.11 -3.78
N VAL A 49 -4.74 -3.99 -4.46
CA VAL A 49 -5.94 -4.63 -3.87
C VAL A 49 -5.54 -5.41 -2.62
N LEU A 50 -4.50 -6.24 -2.70
CA LEU A 50 -4.01 -7.02 -1.55
C LEU A 50 -3.62 -6.11 -0.37
N MET A 51 -2.88 -5.03 -0.62
CA MET A 51 -2.50 -4.07 0.41
C MET A 51 -3.72 -3.37 1.02
N ALA A 52 -4.66 -2.89 0.20
CA ALA A 52 -5.86 -2.23 0.71
C ALA A 52 -6.68 -3.16 1.61
N LEU A 53 -6.83 -4.44 1.24
CA LEU A 53 -7.49 -5.44 2.08
C LEU A 53 -6.73 -5.72 3.38
N GLY A 54 -5.40 -5.80 3.32
CA GLY A 54 -4.57 -5.93 4.53
C GLY A 54 -4.71 -4.74 5.47
N MET A 55 -4.79 -3.53 4.93
CA MET A 55 -5.01 -2.31 5.72
C MET A 55 -6.43 -2.27 6.31
N VAL A 56 -7.47 -2.68 5.57
CA VAL A 56 -8.83 -2.84 6.12
C VAL A 56 -8.80 -3.80 7.31
N TYR A 57 -8.14 -4.95 7.14
CA TYR A 57 -7.95 -5.92 8.21
C TYR A 57 -7.26 -5.31 9.44
N MET A 58 -6.21 -4.51 9.26
CA MET A 58 -5.51 -3.86 10.37
C MET A 58 -6.36 -2.82 11.10
N TYR A 59 -7.28 -2.15 10.40
CA TYR A 59 -8.25 -1.24 11.03
C TYR A 59 -9.40 -1.98 11.73
N LEU A 60 -9.59 -3.29 11.54
CA LEU A 60 -10.62 -4.02 12.27
C LEU A 60 -10.25 -4.17 13.76
N PRO A 61 -11.24 -4.15 14.68
CA PRO A 61 -11.01 -4.50 16.07
C PRO A 61 -10.39 -5.90 16.20
N HIS A 62 -9.41 -6.05 17.10
CA HIS A 62 -8.67 -7.31 17.25
C HIS A 62 -9.58 -8.54 17.49
N ARG A 63 -10.69 -8.35 18.22
CA ARG A 63 -11.70 -9.40 18.50
C ARG A 63 -12.40 -9.97 17.27
N VAL A 64 -12.38 -9.28 16.13
CA VAL A 64 -13.04 -9.73 14.88
C VAL A 64 -12.03 -10.05 13.77
N GLN A 65 -10.73 -10.07 14.07
CA GLN A 65 -9.70 -10.40 13.08
C GLN A 65 -9.68 -11.93 12.85
N PRO A 66 -10.07 -12.42 11.66
CA PRO A 66 -10.23 -13.86 11.44
C PRO A 66 -8.92 -14.59 11.10
N VAL A 67 -7.87 -13.83 10.75
CA VAL A 67 -6.59 -14.34 10.27
C VAL A 67 -5.52 -14.09 11.34
N PRO A 68 -4.62 -15.05 11.64
CA PRO A 68 -3.48 -14.79 12.53
C PRO A 68 -2.48 -13.81 11.91
N ALA A 69 -1.91 -12.91 12.72
CA ALA A 69 -0.92 -11.93 12.26
C ALA A 69 0.29 -12.56 11.54
N ALA A 70 0.75 -13.73 11.98
CA ALA A 70 1.84 -14.47 11.35
C ALA A 70 1.51 -14.89 9.91
N LEU A 71 0.26 -15.28 9.63
CA LEU A 71 -0.15 -15.65 8.27
C LEU A 71 -0.22 -14.42 7.36
N ALA A 72 -0.72 -13.29 7.87
CA ALA A 72 -0.72 -12.04 7.13
C ALA A 72 0.71 -11.55 6.85
N MET A 73 1.60 -11.61 7.84
CA MET A 73 3.02 -11.31 7.66
C MET A 73 3.68 -12.20 6.59
N ALA A 74 3.42 -13.51 6.62
CA ALA A 74 3.94 -14.45 5.63
C ALA A 74 3.41 -14.15 4.22
N LEU A 75 2.13 -13.77 4.10
CA LEU A 75 1.51 -13.38 2.83
C LEU A 75 2.18 -12.14 2.24
N PHE A 76 2.34 -11.06 3.01
CA PHE A 76 2.99 -9.83 2.56
C PHE A 76 4.50 -10.00 2.34
N GLY A 77 5.16 -10.81 3.15
CA GLY A 77 6.56 -11.21 2.95
C GLY A 77 6.75 -11.97 1.64
N THR A 78 5.86 -12.92 1.33
CA THR A 78 5.88 -13.66 0.06
C THR A 78 5.61 -12.72 -1.12
N ALA A 79 4.62 -11.82 -1.01
CA ALA A 79 4.33 -10.82 -2.03
C ALA A 79 5.54 -9.89 -2.28
N THR A 80 6.27 -9.51 -1.23
CA THR A 80 7.51 -8.74 -1.32
C THR A 80 8.56 -9.49 -2.14
N VAL A 81 8.82 -10.76 -1.80
CA VAL A 81 9.80 -11.59 -2.52
C VAL A 81 9.40 -11.74 -3.99
N LEU A 82 8.12 -12.01 -4.27
CA LEU A 82 7.62 -12.10 -5.65
C LEU A 82 7.81 -10.79 -6.41
N ALA A 83 7.51 -9.64 -5.81
CA ALA A 83 7.71 -8.34 -6.44
C ALA A 83 9.20 -8.07 -6.75
N VAL A 84 10.11 -8.42 -5.83
CA VAL A 84 11.57 -8.32 -6.05
C VAL A 84 12.01 -9.25 -7.18
N VAL A 85 11.57 -10.51 -7.18
CA VAL A 85 11.90 -11.48 -8.24
C VAL A 85 11.42 -10.97 -9.60
N VAL A 86 10.19 -10.47 -9.69
CA VAL A 86 9.67 -9.88 -10.92
C VAL A 86 10.52 -8.68 -11.35
N ALA A 87 10.83 -7.75 -10.44
CA ALA A 87 11.69 -6.61 -10.75
C ALA A 87 13.06 -7.03 -11.29
N LEU A 88 13.69 -8.05 -10.70
CA LEU A 88 14.99 -8.58 -11.13
C LEU A 88 14.90 -9.29 -12.49
N VAL A 89 13.86 -10.09 -12.72
CA VAL A 89 13.62 -10.75 -14.02
C VAL A 89 13.42 -9.71 -15.11
N LEU A 90 12.61 -8.68 -14.86
CA LEU A 90 12.40 -7.59 -15.81
C LEU A 90 13.69 -6.81 -16.07
N TRP A 91 14.45 -6.51 -15.02
CA TRP A 91 15.74 -5.85 -15.16
C TRP A 91 16.73 -6.69 -15.98
N SER A 92 16.77 -8.01 -15.79
CA SER A 92 17.66 -8.90 -16.56
C SER A 92 17.31 -8.95 -18.06
N ARG A 93 16.02 -8.82 -18.39
CA ARG A 93 15.51 -8.88 -19.77
C ARG A 93 15.60 -7.54 -20.48
N ASP A 94 15.13 -6.48 -19.83
CA ASP A 94 14.91 -5.17 -20.44
C ASP A 94 16.03 -4.18 -20.11
N ARG A 95 16.97 -4.54 -19.21
CA ARG A 95 18.07 -3.68 -18.69
C ARG A 95 17.62 -2.33 -18.13
N THR A 96 16.33 -2.21 -17.83
CA THR A 96 15.70 -1.04 -17.24
C THR A 96 15.09 -1.43 -15.91
N VAL A 97 15.20 -0.54 -14.92
CA VAL A 97 14.62 -0.76 -13.59
C VAL A 97 13.17 -0.27 -13.64
N ASP A 98 12.22 -1.19 -13.51
CA ASP A 98 10.82 -0.85 -13.37
C ASP A 98 10.56 -0.36 -11.93
N LEU A 99 10.57 0.97 -11.77
CA LEU A 99 10.39 1.61 -10.47
C LEU A 99 9.05 1.27 -9.81
N LEU A 100 8.02 0.89 -10.57
CA LEU A 100 6.73 0.52 -10.00
C LEU A 100 6.80 -0.81 -9.26
N TRP A 101 7.57 -1.77 -9.79
CA TRP A 101 7.79 -3.06 -9.12
C TRP A 101 8.70 -2.94 -7.90
N LEU A 102 9.69 -2.05 -7.94
CA LEU A 102 10.47 -1.75 -6.74
C LEU A 102 9.63 -1.05 -5.67
N LEU A 103 8.82 -0.07 -6.07
CA LEU A 103 7.93 0.64 -5.16
C LEU A 103 6.96 -0.33 -4.48
N ILE A 104 6.28 -1.20 -5.25
CA ILE A 104 5.34 -2.16 -4.67
C ILE A 104 6.04 -3.20 -3.80
N ALA A 105 7.28 -3.60 -4.12
CA ALA A 105 8.07 -4.46 -3.25
C ALA A 105 8.35 -3.79 -1.90
N VAL A 106 8.72 -2.51 -1.90
CA VAL A 106 8.92 -1.74 -0.66
C VAL A 106 7.61 -1.63 0.10
N GLU A 107 6.50 -1.24 -0.53
CA GLU A 107 5.20 -1.12 0.14
C GLU A 107 4.70 -2.46 0.74
N MET A 108 4.90 -3.58 0.03
CA MET A 108 4.60 -4.92 0.57
C MET A 108 5.48 -5.28 1.76
N SER A 109 6.76 -4.89 1.73
CA SER A 109 7.67 -5.13 2.85
C SER A 109 7.27 -4.33 4.08
N VAL A 110 6.75 -3.11 3.88
CA VAL A 110 6.19 -2.28 4.94
C VAL A 110 4.92 -2.92 5.51
N MET A 111 4.02 -3.42 4.66
CA MET A 111 2.85 -4.16 5.12
C MET A 111 3.24 -5.38 5.96
N ALA A 112 4.28 -6.13 5.57
CA ALA A 112 4.80 -7.24 6.37
C ALA A 112 5.37 -6.76 7.71
N TYR A 113 6.15 -5.68 7.71
CA TYR A 113 6.72 -5.06 8.93
C TYR A 113 5.64 -4.61 9.91
N MET A 114 4.52 -4.09 9.42
CA MET A 114 3.41 -3.63 10.26
C MET A 114 2.69 -4.77 11.01
N PHE A 115 2.89 -6.03 10.61
CA PHE A 115 2.42 -7.20 11.36
C PHE A 115 3.42 -7.70 12.42
N VAL A 116 4.64 -7.15 12.48
CA VAL A 116 5.62 -7.48 13.52
C VAL A 116 5.08 -7.02 14.88
N PRO A 117 5.18 -7.84 15.95
CA PRO A 117 4.74 -7.42 17.28
C PRO A 117 5.33 -6.06 17.66
N ALA A 118 4.51 -5.15 18.19
CA ALA A 118 4.93 -3.79 18.47
C ALA A 118 6.19 -3.71 19.35
N ALA A 119 6.34 -4.63 20.30
CA ALA A 119 7.52 -4.73 21.17
C ALA A 119 8.82 -5.09 20.44
N ALA A 120 8.74 -5.68 19.24
CA ALA A 120 9.88 -6.04 18.39
C ALA A 120 10.13 -5.02 17.26
N GLN A 121 9.27 -4.01 17.11
CA GLN A 121 9.46 -2.98 16.10
C GLN A 121 10.54 -1.98 16.53
N VAL A 122 11.45 -1.66 15.62
CA VAL A 122 12.48 -0.65 15.84
C VAL A 122 11.90 0.73 15.54
N VAL A 123 11.90 1.61 16.54
CA VAL A 123 11.30 2.96 16.47
C VAL A 123 11.83 3.77 15.29
N ALA A 124 13.15 3.77 15.06
CA ALA A 124 13.77 4.49 13.95
C ALA A 124 13.30 3.99 12.58
N ILE A 125 13.18 2.67 12.41
CA ILE A 125 12.66 2.05 11.18
C ILE A 125 11.19 2.46 10.98
N ARG A 126 10.38 2.39 12.03
CA ARG A 126 8.96 2.74 11.98
C ARG A 126 8.72 4.18 11.50
N TYR A 127 9.40 5.15 12.09
CA TYR A 127 9.26 6.56 11.69
C TYR A 127 9.91 6.85 10.33
N GLY A 128 11.02 6.19 9.99
CA GLY A 128 11.64 6.29 8.68
C GLY A 128 10.69 5.81 7.56
N LEU A 129 10.05 4.66 7.77
CA LEU A 129 9.04 4.12 6.84
C LEU A 129 7.80 5.01 6.75
N ALA A 130 7.34 5.57 7.87
CA ALA A 130 6.23 6.51 7.86
C ALA A 130 6.55 7.77 7.03
N ALA A 131 7.71 8.40 7.27
CA ALA A 131 8.16 9.55 6.51
C ALA A 131 8.33 9.24 5.02
N TYR A 132 8.89 8.06 4.70
CA TYR A 132 9.00 7.56 3.34
C TYR A 132 7.63 7.46 2.66
N LEU A 133 6.66 6.81 3.30
CA LEU A 133 5.31 6.63 2.75
C LEU A 133 4.55 7.96 2.61
N ALA A 134 4.69 8.87 3.57
CA ALA A 134 4.15 10.22 3.45
C ALA A 134 4.73 10.95 2.22
N GLY A 135 6.03 10.80 1.97
CA GLY A 135 6.70 11.30 0.76
C GLY A 135 6.16 10.67 -0.53
N VAL A 136 6.00 9.35 -0.55
CA VAL A 136 5.39 8.63 -1.70
C VAL A 136 3.97 9.13 -1.98
N GLY A 137 3.14 9.28 -0.94
CA GLY A 137 1.79 9.81 -1.05
C GLY A 137 1.78 11.23 -1.62
N ALA A 138 2.65 12.11 -1.11
CA ALA A 138 2.80 13.47 -1.64
C ALA A 138 3.21 13.48 -3.12
N LEU A 139 4.13 12.61 -3.53
CA LEU A 139 4.55 12.50 -4.93
C LEU A 139 3.39 12.02 -5.84
N TRP A 140 2.50 11.15 -5.35
CA TRP A 140 1.27 10.76 -6.06
C TRP A 140 0.28 11.92 -6.18
N VAL A 141 0.04 12.66 -5.08
CA VAL A 141 -0.82 13.85 -5.09
C VAL A 141 -0.29 14.89 -6.07
N LEU A 142 1.03 15.06 -6.17
CA LEU A 142 1.67 15.99 -7.11
C LEU A 142 1.78 15.45 -8.54
N GLY A 143 1.50 14.16 -8.77
CA GLY A 143 1.57 13.53 -10.10
C GLY A 143 2.98 13.31 -10.62
N ARG A 144 3.97 13.37 -9.74
CA ARG A 144 5.38 13.15 -10.10
C ARG A 144 5.65 11.70 -10.50
N TRP A 145 4.77 10.79 -10.08
CA TRP A 145 4.80 9.37 -10.47
C TRP A 145 4.10 9.06 -11.80
N ASP A 146 3.32 9.98 -12.38
CA ASP A 146 2.53 9.74 -13.60
C ASP A 146 3.41 9.26 -14.76
N ARG A 147 4.60 9.84 -14.92
CA ARG A 147 5.57 9.47 -15.97
C ARG A 147 6.05 8.02 -15.86
N HIS A 148 6.23 7.52 -14.63
CA HIS A 148 6.72 6.16 -14.38
C HIS A 148 5.58 5.15 -14.50
N TYR A 149 4.37 5.53 -14.08
CA TYR A 149 3.16 4.73 -14.27
C TYR A 149 2.84 4.53 -15.77
N LEU A 150 3.02 5.58 -16.56
CA LEU A 150 2.69 5.59 -17.99
C LEU A 150 3.80 5.08 -18.89
N ALA A 151 5.05 5.00 -18.42
CA ALA A 151 6.18 4.44 -19.14
C ALA A 151 6.01 2.92 -19.36
N GLY A 152 5.25 2.55 -20.39
CA GLY A 152 5.18 1.19 -20.93
C GLY A 152 5.65 1.14 -22.40
N PRO A 153 5.80 -0.06 -22.98
CA PRO A 153 6.09 -0.21 -24.40
C PRO A 153 5.01 0.50 -25.24
N GLY A 154 5.38 1.59 -25.93
CA GLY A 154 4.44 2.47 -26.65
C GLY A 154 4.36 3.92 -26.15
N ALA A 155 5.07 4.28 -25.07
CA ALA A 155 5.01 5.60 -24.43
C ALA A 155 5.48 6.81 -25.29
N ALA A 156 6.05 6.59 -26.48
CA ALA A 156 6.55 7.65 -27.36
C ALA A 156 5.46 8.63 -27.83
N LEU A 157 4.17 8.24 -27.79
CA LEU A 157 3.03 9.08 -28.17
C LEU A 157 2.26 9.67 -26.96
N GLU A 158 2.61 9.34 -25.72
CA GLU A 158 1.79 9.61 -24.51
C GLU A 158 2.42 10.60 -23.51
N SER A 159 3.41 11.41 -23.93
CA SER A 159 4.15 12.33 -23.02
C SER A 159 3.29 13.39 -22.32
N THR A 160 2.04 13.59 -22.76
CA THR A 160 1.06 14.52 -22.17
C THR A 160 -0.01 13.83 -21.32
N ARG A 161 -0.09 12.49 -21.32
CA ARG A 161 -1.12 11.77 -20.59
C ARG A 161 -0.80 11.82 -19.09
N ARG A 162 -1.81 12.08 -18.27
CA ARG A 162 -1.70 12.06 -16.80
C ARG A 162 -2.48 10.87 -16.26
N ALA A 163 -2.03 10.33 -15.13
CA ALA A 163 -2.83 9.36 -14.41
C ALA A 163 -4.15 10.00 -13.98
N SER A 164 -5.23 9.21 -13.91
CA SER A 164 -6.51 9.74 -13.45
C SER A 164 -6.36 10.28 -12.02
N PRO A 165 -7.02 11.40 -11.66
CA PRO A 165 -7.00 11.92 -10.29
C PRO A 165 -7.44 10.88 -9.27
N ALA A 166 -8.42 10.03 -9.62
CA ALA A 166 -8.89 8.94 -8.77
C ALA A 166 -7.78 7.94 -8.43
N LEU A 167 -6.94 7.54 -9.41
CA LEU A 167 -5.82 6.64 -9.17
C LEU A 167 -4.75 7.29 -8.27
N ARG A 168 -4.44 8.56 -8.49
CA ARG A 168 -3.46 9.30 -7.68
C ARG A 168 -3.92 9.43 -6.24
N LEU A 169 -5.18 9.78 -6.05
CA LEU A 169 -5.79 9.90 -4.72
C LEU A 169 -5.91 8.54 -4.04
N SER A 170 -6.22 7.46 -4.77
CA SER A 170 -6.29 6.11 -4.17
C SER A 170 -4.93 5.67 -3.62
N LEU A 171 -3.86 5.85 -4.39
CA LEU A 171 -2.50 5.50 -3.98
C LEU A 171 -2.00 6.39 -2.84
N ALA A 172 -2.27 7.70 -2.91
CA ALA A 172 -1.95 8.62 -1.82
C ALA A 172 -2.71 8.27 -0.52
N THR A 173 -3.97 7.83 -0.64
CA THR A 173 -4.79 7.40 0.50
C THR A 173 -4.19 6.15 1.15
N MET A 174 -3.75 5.16 0.37
CA MET A 174 -3.08 3.97 0.91
C MET A 174 -1.77 4.34 1.61
N ALA A 175 -0.93 5.15 0.97
CA ALA A 175 0.34 5.59 1.54
C ALA A 175 0.12 6.37 2.85
N ALA A 176 -0.87 7.26 2.89
CA ALA A 176 -1.25 8.00 4.09
C ALA A 176 -1.78 7.08 5.19
N GLY A 177 -2.62 6.09 4.87
CA GLY A 177 -3.13 5.13 5.86
C GLY A 177 -2.00 4.27 6.45
N MET A 178 -1.07 3.77 5.63
CA MET A 178 0.08 2.99 6.13
C MET A 178 1.01 3.86 6.98
N SER A 179 1.31 5.09 6.53
CA SER A 179 2.09 6.06 7.29
C SER A 179 1.43 6.36 8.64
N TYR A 180 0.11 6.54 8.65
CA TYR A 180 -0.65 6.79 9.87
C TYR A 180 -0.51 5.61 10.84
N MET A 181 -0.77 4.39 10.37
CA MET A 181 -0.64 3.19 11.20
C MET A 181 0.77 3.05 11.77
N LEU A 182 1.83 3.33 11.01
CA LEU A 182 3.20 3.28 11.56
C LEU A 182 3.43 4.31 12.68
N VAL A 183 2.84 5.50 12.58
CA VAL A 183 3.02 6.53 13.62
C VAL A 183 2.22 6.22 14.88
N PHE A 184 1.05 5.60 14.73
CA PHE A 184 0.01 5.55 15.75
C PHE A 184 -0.45 4.13 16.16
N ALA A 185 0.17 3.07 15.62
CA ALA A 185 -0.02 1.69 16.07
C ALA A 185 0.84 1.35 17.30
#